data_AF-A0A836CTW9-F1
#
_entry.id   AF-A0A836CTW9-F1
#
_cell.length_a   1.000
_cell.length_b   1.000
_cell.length_c   1.000
_cell.angle_alpha   90.00
_cell.angle_beta   90.00
_cell.angle_gamma   90.00
#
_symmetry.space_group_name_H-M   'P 1'
#
loop_
_entity.id
_entity.type
_entity.pdbx_description
1 polymer ?
#
loop_
_entity_poly.entity_id
_entity_poly.type
_entity_poly.pdbx_seq_one_letter_code
_entity_poly.pdbx_strand_id
1 'polypeptide(L)' 'MRHLPGADPELVLLGHRFEELERIPLSDMTREEINALVQELGFYRKASPDEPVPPEYLRAPARPAGGTPDHADL' A
#
# COMPACT_ATOMS: atom_id res chain seq x y z
N MET A 1 -8.56 12.92 -1.17
CA MET A 1 -8.71 12.05 -2.36
C MET A 1 -8.62 12.94 -3.59
N ARG A 2 -7.69 12.68 -4.54
CA ARG A 2 -7.69 13.42 -5.81
C ARG A 2 -8.90 12.97 -6.62
N HIS A 3 -9.83 13.88 -6.88
CA HIS A 3 -10.94 13.64 -7.80
C HIS A 3 -10.63 14.39 -9.10
N LEU A 4 -10.39 13.65 -10.19
CA LEU A 4 -10.21 14.19 -11.53
C LEU A 4 -11.52 13.94 -12.30
N PRO A 5 -12.28 14.99 -12.68
CA PRO A 5 -13.57 14.79 -13.34
C PRO A 5 -13.37 14.11 -14.71
N GLY A 6 -14.04 12.98 -14.93
CA GLY A 6 -14.03 12.25 -16.20
C GLY A 6 -12.84 11.32 -16.42
N ALA A 7 -11.95 11.15 -15.44
CA ALA A 7 -10.88 10.15 -15.51
C ALA A 7 -11.39 8.80 -14.99
N ASP A 8 -10.95 7.72 -15.62
CA ASP A 8 -11.17 6.37 -15.12
C ASP A 8 -10.56 6.20 -13.73
N PRO A 9 -11.24 5.47 -12.81
CA PRO A 9 -10.69 5.18 -11.50
C PRO A 9 -9.43 4.31 -11.61
N GLU A 10 -8.38 4.74 -10.93
CA GLU A 10 -7.08 4.07 -10.92
C GLU A 10 -6.48 4.03 -9.52
N LEU A 11 -5.73 2.97 -9.23
CA LEU A 11 -4.84 2.90 -8.09
C LEU A 11 -3.43 3.31 -8.54
N VAL A 12 -2.93 4.42 -7.99
CA VAL A 12 -1.58 4.93 -8.27
C VAL A 12 -0.67 4.58 -7.10
N LEU A 13 0.33 3.73 -7.35
CA LEU A 13 1.34 3.36 -6.35
C LEU A 13 2.45 4.39 -6.36
N LEU A 14 2.67 5.02 -5.21
CA LEU A 14 3.71 6.03 -5.02
C LEU A 14 4.85 5.49 -4.18
N GLY A 15 6.07 5.82 -4.59
CA GLY A 15 7.25 5.61 -3.77
C GLY A 15 7.33 6.63 -2.64
N HIS A 16 8.31 6.43 -1.75
CA HIS A 16 8.56 7.31 -0.61
C HIS A 16 8.89 8.78 -0.98
N ARG A 17 9.31 9.04 -2.23
CA ARG A 17 9.58 10.40 -2.75
C ARG A 17 8.46 10.88 -3.68
N PHE A 18 7.27 10.29 -3.58
CA PHE A 18 6.12 10.59 -4.44
C PHE A 18 6.38 10.32 -5.93
N GLU A 19 7.37 9.49 -6.25
CA GLU A 19 7.53 8.98 -7.61
C GLU A 19 6.41 7.99 -7.92
N GLU A 20 5.82 8.09 -9.10
CA GLU A 20 4.86 7.10 -9.58
C GLU A 20 5.60 5.81 -9.92
N LEU A 21 5.28 4.74 -9.21
CA LEU A 21 5.86 3.42 -9.43
C LEU A 21 5.02 2.63 -10.43
N GLU A 22 3.70 2.67 -10.26
CA GLU A 22 2.76 1.89 -11.05
C GLU A 22 1.36 2.53 -11.04
N ARG A 23 0.60 2.34 -12.13
CA ARG A 23 -0.81 2.70 -12.24
C ARG A 23 -1.62 1.48 -12.66
N ILE A 24 -2.64 1.16 -11.86
CA ILE A 24 -3.51 0.00 -12.06
C ILE A 24 -4.93 0.50 -12.34
N PRO A 25 -5.52 0.19 -13.51
CA PRO A 25 -6.90 0.57 -13.82
C PRO A 25 -7.88 -0.24 -12.97
N LEU A 26 -8.90 0.42 -12.41
CA LEU A 26 -9.89 -0.20 -11.55
C LEU A 26 -11.27 -0.33 -12.20
N SER A 27 -11.48 0.23 -13.40
CA SER A 27 -12.80 0.31 -14.05
C SER A 27 -13.48 -1.04 -14.24
N ASP A 28 -12.70 -2.09 -14.51
CA ASP A 28 -13.20 -3.46 -14.73
C ASP A 28 -13.16 -4.34 -13.47
N MET A 29 -12.78 -3.77 -12.31
CA MET A 29 -12.61 -4.53 -11.06
C MET A 29 -13.77 -4.27 -10.10
N THR A 30 -14.21 -5.34 -9.44
CA THR A 30 -15.15 -5.29 -8.33
C THR A 30 -14.46 -4.77 -7.06
N ARG A 31 -15.26 -4.32 -6.09
CA ARG A 31 -14.75 -3.89 -4.78
C ARG A 31 -13.97 -5.01 -4.08
N GLU A 32 -14.41 -6.25 -4.23
CA GLU A 32 -13.80 -7.44 -3.65
C GLU A 32 -12.41 -7.67 -4.25
N GLU A 33 -12.28 -7.60 -5.57
CA GLU A 33 -10.99 -7.72 -6.29
C GLU A 33 -10.03 -6.58 -5.94
N ILE A 34 -10.54 -5.35 -5.85
CA ILE A 34 -9.72 -4.19 -5.45
C ILE A 34 -9.20 -4.38 -4.02
N ASN A 35 -10.05 -4.83 -3.10
CA ASN A 35 -9.62 -5.08 -1.72
C ASN A 35 -8.61 -6.22 -1.63
N ALA A 36 -8.74 -7.27 -2.47
CA ALA A 36 -7.78 -8.36 -2.55
C ALA A 36 -6.43 -7.85 -3.05
N LEU A 37 -6.41 -7.08 -4.16
CA LEU A 37 -5.21 -6.46 -4.71
C LEU A 37 -4.47 -5.62 -3.67
N VAL A 38 -5.18 -4.75 -2.94
CA VAL A 38 -4.57 -3.88 -1.92
C VAL A 38 -3.95 -4.70 -0.77
N GLN A 39 -4.56 -5.83 -0.41
CA GLN A 39 -4.00 -6.75 0.60
C GLN A 39 -2.77 -7.49 0.07
N GLU A 40 -2.79 -7.94 -1.19
CA GLU A 40 -1.64 -8.58 -1.85
C GLU A 40 -0.43 -7.65 -1.97
N LEU A 41 -0.68 -6.36 -2.21
CA LEU A 41 0.34 -5.30 -2.18
C LEU A 41 0.91 -5.06 -0.76
N GLY A 42 0.33 -5.66 0.28
CA GLY A 42 0.80 -5.59 1.65
C GLY A 42 0.25 -4.42 2.46
N PHE A 43 -0.81 -3.75 2.00
CA PHE A 43 -1.45 -2.70 2.80
C PHE A 43 -2.32 -3.30 3.90
N TYR A 44 -2.18 -2.75 5.11
CA TYR A 44 -3.01 -3.14 6.25
C TYR A 44 -4.36 -2.42 6.24
N ARG A 45 -5.46 -3.18 6.40
CA ARG A 45 -6.81 -2.64 6.55
C ARG A 45 -7.18 -2.56 8.03
N LYS A 46 -7.37 -1.34 8.51
CA LYS A 46 -7.92 -1.07 9.85
C LYS A 46 -9.43 -1.36 9.89
N ALA A 47 -9.96 -1.79 11.04
CA ALA A 47 -11.41 -1.97 11.22
C ALA A 47 -12.12 -0.63 11.42
N SER A 48 -11.46 0.35 12.05
CA SER A 48 -11.96 1.73 12.19
C SER A 48 -10.86 2.77 11.96
N PRO A 49 -11.21 4.04 11.64
CA PRO A 49 -10.24 5.11 11.45
C PRO A 49 -9.35 5.39 12.67
N ASP A 50 -9.86 5.16 13.88
CA ASP A 50 -9.18 5.50 15.15
C ASP A 50 -8.36 4.33 15.73
N GLU A 51 -8.53 3.12 15.20
CA GLU A 51 -7.80 1.94 15.66
C GLU A 51 -6.28 2.10 15.46
N PRO A 52 -5.42 1.65 16.38
CA PRO A 52 -3.98 1.63 16.12
C PRO A 52 -3.64 0.61 15.02
N VAL A 53 -2.59 0.91 14.24
CA VAL A 53 -2.00 -0.08 13.32
C VAL A 53 -1.07 -0.99 14.13
N PRO A 54 -1.17 -2.33 14.00
CA PRO A 54 -0.27 -3.24 14.71
C PRO A 54 1.21 -2.99 14.38
N PRO A 55 2.14 -3.23 15.34
CA PRO A 55 3.58 -2.98 15.15
C PRO A 55 4.18 -3.57 13.88
N GLU A 56 3.73 -4.77 13.49
CA GLU A 56 4.16 -5.49 12.29
C GLU A 56 3.77 -4.79 10.98
N TYR A 57 2.73 -3.96 10.99
CA TYR A 57 2.23 -3.24 9.82
C TYR A 57 2.55 -1.74 9.83
N LEU A 58 3.24 -1.22 10.85
CA LEU A 58 3.54 0.22 10.97
C LEU A 58 4.29 0.81 9.77
N ARG A 59 5.09 -0.01 9.10
CA ARG A 59 5.83 0.38 7.89
C ARG A 59 5.24 -0.21 6.61
N ALA A 60 4.28 -1.12 6.72
CA ALA A 60 3.70 -1.78 5.56
C ALA A 60 3.00 -0.76 4.65
N PRO A 61 3.07 -0.93 3.31
CA PRO A 61 3.75 -2.00 2.58
C PRO A 61 5.26 -1.77 2.39
N ALA A 62 5.80 -0.63 2.82
CA ALA A 62 7.23 -0.35 2.69
C ALA A 62 8.05 -1.31 3.58
N ARG A 63 9.09 -1.91 3.02
CA ARG A 63 10.06 -2.65 3.85
C ARG A 63 10.78 -1.66 4.76
N PRO A 64 11.10 -2.03 6.00
CA PRO A 64 12.04 -1.25 6.80
C PRO A 64 13.35 -1.13 5.99
N ALA A 65 13.81 0.10 5.76
CA ALA A 65 15.12 0.33 5.17
C ALA A 65 16.17 -0.26 6.09
N GLY A 66 16.75 -1.40 5.70
CA GLY A 66 17.76 -2.12 6.48
C GLY A 66 17.30 -3.49 6.95
N GLY A 67 17.24 -4.44 6.02
CA GLY A 67 17.61 -5.81 6.35
C GLY A 67 19.13 -5.89 6.41
N THR A 68 19.74 -5.32 7.46
CA THR A 68 21.04 -5.81 7.93
C THR A 68 20.72 -6.83 9.01
N PRO A 69 21.10 -8.11 8.88
CA PRO A 69 21.17 -8.98 10.04
C PRO A 69 22.24 -8.37 10.95
N ASP A 70 21.80 -7.65 11.98
CA ASP A 70 22.64 -7.31 13.10
C ASP A 70 22.99 -8.64 13.80
N HIS A 71 24.28 -8.89 13.99
CA HIS A 71 24.91 -10.13 14.48
C HIS A 71 25.12 -11.27 13.47
N ALA A 72 26.12 -11.12 12.61
CA ALA A 72 26.93 -12.24 12.16
C ALA A 72 28.39 -11.80 11.97
N ASP A 73 29.05 -11.41 13.05
CA ASP A 73 30.49 -11.60 13.20
C ASP A 73 30.76 -11.97 14.67
N LEU A 74 31.38 -13.14 14.80
CA LEU A 74 31.91 -13.77 16.02
C LEU A 74 33.05 -12.96 16.63
#